data_AF-A0A5M6D0C0-F1
#
_entry.id   AF-A0A5M6D0C0-F1
#
_cell.length_a   1.000
_cell.length_b   1.000
_cell.length_c   1.000
_cell.angle_alpha   90.00
_cell.angle_beta   90.00
_cell.angle_gamma   90.00
#
_symmetry.space_group_name_H-M   'P 1'
#
loop_
_entity.id
_entity.type
_entity.pdbx_description
1 polymer ?
#
loop_
_entity_poly.entity_id
_entity_poly.type
_entity_poly.pdbx_seq_one_letter_code
_entity_poly.pdbx_strand_id
1 'polypeptide(L)'
;MHFPSDAHVQCCPLRYRPKRIARHSRFECSIERVTMLRNAIFCSGILASLAIGIAEAQETASAGSTLKAEATEAMKRAAAYYYNNVATHGGYVYHYSLDLKERWGEGRATPDQIWVQPPGTPTVGMAYLKAYQATDDAFFLQAAVDAARALAYGQLESGGWTNCIDFNPRGERSAKYRNGRGNGKNYSSLDDGQTQAALQFMIATDKALGLKADDIHQSAIIGLDALLAAQFPNGGFPQVWDGPVEARPVKPARYPDHDWRTEGRVKAYWEMYTLNDNVTGYVARTLIEADRAYDDPRPKKALRKLGDFLLLAQMPEPQPGWAQQYNQEMQPIWARKFEPPGVSGDETQEVIETLLTIHTVTGDRKYLQPIPSALDWLERSQLPDGRLARYYELKTNRPLYMTRRGDTYSLTHDDSNLPSHYGWKTASRIDLLRDQYKRHSAAGASVAMTKEGIPTREELESILDQLDDQGRWVSVYGGERLIGQAKMTPGSPYLASAVFSQNLSRLANYVLNVERADSTSQSRTWHDRTGKFSIEAELIQVQDAIAKLRRADGKIVTVPIDQLSDADQQILKSTSADAHR
;
A
#
# COMPACT_ATOMS: atom_id res chain seq x y z
N MET A 1 -13.65 -72.72 40.03
CA MET A 1 -12.21 -72.52 39.80
C MET A 1 -11.82 -71.15 40.37
N HIS A 2 -10.69 -71.10 41.07
CA HIS A 2 -10.19 -69.99 41.90
C HIS A 2 -9.75 -68.72 41.13
N PHE A 3 -10.08 -67.57 41.74
CA PHE A 3 -9.37 -66.26 41.95
C PHE A 3 -7.82 -66.23 41.97
N PRO A 4 -7.12 -65.09 42.24
CA PRO A 4 -7.37 -63.64 42.00
C PRO A 4 -6.10 -62.79 41.65
N SER A 5 -6.26 -61.47 41.41
CA SER A 5 -5.56 -60.32 42.06
C SER A 5 -5.97 -59.01 41.34
N ASP A 6 -6.70 -58.01 41.89
CA ASP A 6 -6.57 -57.11 43.06
C ASP A 6 -5.30 -56.24 43.02
N ALA A 7 -5.27 -54.91 43.26
CA ALA A 7 -6.19 -53.89 43.82
C ALA A 7 -5.75 -52.47 43.32
N HIS A 8 -6.59 -51.44 43.08
CA HIS A 8 -7.21 -50.45 44.02
C HIS A 8 -6.17 -49.78 44.97
N VAL A 9 -6.05 -48.46 45.19
CA VAL A 9 -7.02 -47.41 45.62
C VAL A 9 -6.43 -45.98 45.46
N GLN A 10 -7.36 -45.04 45.38
CA GLN A 10 -7.41 -43.57 45.42
C GLN A 10 -6.78 -42.84 46.64
N CYS A 11 -6.65 -41.50 46.51
CA CYS A 11 -6.72 -40.43 47.52
C CYS A 11 -5.44 -39.74 48.10
N CYS A 12 -5.40 -38.41 47.89
CA CYS A 12 -4.84 -37.33 48.73
C CYS A 12 -5.38 -37.36 50.20
N PRO A 13 -4.97 -36.52 51.21
CA PRO A 13 -4.26 -35.21 51.17
C PRO A 13 -3.28 -34.88 52.35
N LEU A 14 -2.68 -33.66 52.33
CA LEU A 14 -2.35 -32.67 53.42
C LEU A 14 -1.79 -33.19 54.79
N ARG A 15 -0.78 -32.61 55.47
CA ARG A 15 -0.46 -31.20 55.80
C ARG A 15 0.76 -31.16 56.76
N TYR A 16 1.34 -29.95 56.93
CA TYR A 16 1.97 -29.37 58.14
C TYR A 16 3.50 -29.11 58.21
N ARG A 17 3.80 -27.81 58.43
CA ARG A 17 5.07 -27.08 58.73
C ARG A 17 5.48 -27.26 60.23
N PRO A 18 6.54 -26.61 60.85
CA PRO A 18 7.40 -25.47 60.42
C PRO A 18 8.90 -25.43 60.87
N LYS A 19 9.60 -24.38 60.34
CA LYS A 19 10.59 -23.44 60.97
C LYS A 19 12.12 -23.73 61.02
N ARG A 20 12.84 -22.78 60.37
CA ARG A 20 14.16 -22.13 60.58
C ARG A 20 15.03 -22.52 61.80
N ILE A 21 16.37 -22.51 61.61
CA ILE A 21 17.39 -21.56 62.16
C ILE A 21 18.79 -21.84 61.56
N ALA A 22 19.65 -20.81 61.61
CA ALA A 22 20.96 -20.54 60.99
C ALA A 22 22.22 -21.20 61.61
N ARG A 23 23.36 -21.19 60.87
CA ARG A 23 24.70 -20.58 61.19
C ARG A 23 25.86 -21.24 60.37
N HIS A 24 26.75 -20.41 59.76
CA HIS A 24 28.24 -20.31 59.93
C HIS A 24 29.03 -21.64 59.83
N SER A 25 30.20 -21.83 59.20
CA SER A 25 31.30 -20.95 58.74
C SER A 25 32.42 -21.81 58.09
N ARG A 26 33.19 -21.21 57.16
CA ARG A 26 34.66 -21.32 56.88
C ARG A 26 35.38 -22.67 56.60
N PHE A 27 36.15 -22.62 55.48
CA PHE A 27 37.53 -23.12 55.18
C PHE A 27 37.88 -24.59 55.54
N GLU A 28 38.60 -25.39 54.75
CA GLU A 28 39.86 -25.14 54.03
C GLU A 28 40.26 -26.36 53.14
N CYS A 29 41.09 -26.10 52.11
CA CYS A 29 42.09 -26.97 51.44
C CYS A 29 41.63 -28.32 50.82
N SER A 30 41.76 -28.57 49.50
CA SER A 30 43.04 -28.84 48.81
C SER A 30 42.76 -29.33 47.36
N ILE A 31 43.81 -29.38 46.52
CA ILE A 31 44.00 -30.19 45.28
C ILE A 31 44.28 -29.33 44.01
N GLU A 32 45.56 -28.94 43.87
CA GLU A 32 46.23 -28.74 42.59
C GLU A 32 46.60 -30.11 41.98
N ARG A 33 46.04 -30.46 40.81
CA ARG A 33 46.58 -31.39 39.78
C ARG A 33 45.56 -31.81 38.69
N VAL A 34 44.39 -31.18 38.61
CA VAL A 34 43.38 -31.46 37.56
C VAL A 34 43.28 -30.35 36.50
N THR A 35 44.05 -29.27 36.63
CA THR A 35 43.80 -28.03 35.87
C THR A 35 44.44 -27.96 34.48
N MET A 36 45.52 -28.71 34.20
CA MET A 36 46.20 -28.58 32.89
C MET A 36 45.53 -29.34 31.74
N LEU A 37 44.84 -30.46 31.98
CA LEU A 37 44.12 -31.19 30.91
C LEU A 37 42.75 -30.55 30.58
N ARG A 38 42.15 -29.82 31.52
CA ARG A 38 40.86 -29.12 31.31
C ARG A 38 41.01 -27.86 30.45
N ASN A 39 42.12 -27.13 30.54
CA ASN A 39 42.30 -25.89 29.79
C ASN A 39 42.56 -26.11 28.28
N ALA A 40 43.17 -27.23 27.88
CA ALA A 40 43.37 -27.55 26.46
C ALA A 40 42.05 -27.97 25.76
N ILE A 41 41.14 -28.65 26.48
CA ILE A 41 39.83 -29.06 25.94
C ILE A 41 38.85 -27.87 25.91
N PHE A 42 38.96 -26.94 26.86
CA PHE A 42 38.13 -25.73 26.91
C PHE A 42 38.50 -24.71 25.82
N CYS A 43 39.78 -24.53 25.50
CA CYS A 43 40.20 -23.64 24.40
C CYS A 43 39.83 -24.21 23.02
N SER A 44 39.89 -25.53 22.82
CA SER A 44 39.48 -26.17 21.55
C SER A 44 37.97 -26.16 21.35
N GLY A 45 37.17 -26.27 22.42
CA GLY A 45 35.71 -26.16 22.35
C GLY A 45 35.23 -24.74 22.02
N ILE A 46 35.85 -23.71 22.60
CA ILE A 46 35.52 -22.31 22.31
C ILE A 46 35.90 -21.94 20.86
N LEU A 47 37.05 -22.40 20.36
CA LEU A 47 37.45 -22.19 18.96
C LEU A 47 36.56 -22.94 17.96
N ALA A 48 36.12 -24.15 18.29
CA ALA A 48 35.19 -24.91 17.44
C ALA A 48 33.78 -24.27 17.40
N SER A 49 33.26 -23.80 18.53
CA SER A 49 31.99 -23.07 18.58
C SER A 49 32.06 -21.71 17.87
N LEU A 50 33.21 -21.01 17.95
CA LEU A 50 33.43 -19.78 17.19
C LEU A 50 33.51 -20.07 15.68
N ALA A 51 34.20 -21.13 15.27
CA ALA A 51 34.32 -21.52 13.86
C ALA A 51 32.99 -21.99 13.26
N ILE A 52 32.14 -22.69 14.03
CA ILE A 52 30.79 -23.07 13.61
C ILE A 52 29.91 -21.81 13.46
N GLY A 53 29.95 -20.89 14.42
CA GLY A 53 29.21 -19.63 14.32
C GLY A 53 29.66 -18.74 13.14
N ILE A 54 30.96 -18.74 12.82
CA ILE A 54 31.50 -18.04 11.65
C ILE A 54 31.05 -18.72 10.35
N ALA A 55 31.06 -20.06 10.29
CA ALA A 55 30.60 -20.81 9.11
C ALA A 55 29.10 -20.61 8.85
N GLU A 56 28.25 -20.67 9.89
CA GLU A 56 26.79 -20.43 9.78
C GLU A 56 26.48 -18.99 9.36
N ALA A 57 27.23 -18.00 9.86
CA ALA A 57 27.10 -16.60 9.46
C ALA A 57 27.55 -16.38 8.00
N GLN A 58 28.59 -17.09 7.55
CA GLN A 58 29.10 -17.00 6.19
C GLN A 58 28.19 -17.72 5.18
N GLU A 59 27.54 -18.82 5.58
CA GLU A 59 26.57 -19.56 4.78
C GLU A 59 25.24 -18.79 4.62
N THR A 60 24.77 -18.13 5.68
CA THR A 60 23.57 -17.26 5.61
C THR A 60 23.79 -16.01 4.76
N ALA A 61 24.96 -15.36 4.87
CA ALA A 61 25.33 -14.25 3.99
C ALA A 61 25.48 -14.67 2.52
N SER A 62 26.04 -15.85 2.27
CA SER A 62 26.16 -16.44 0.92
C SER A 62 24.79 -16.75 0.33
N ALA A 63 23.87 -17.35 1.11
CA ALA A 63 22.51 -17.64 0.68
C ALA A 63 21.70 -16.37 0.39
N GLY A 64 21.82 -15.33 1.22
CA GLY A 64 21.18 -14.03 1.01
C GLY A 64 21.67 -13.31 -0.26
N SER A 65 22.97 -13.33 -0.52
CA SER A 65 23.54 -12.75 -1.75
C SER A 65 23.12 -13.52 -3.01
N THR A 66 22.98 -14.85 -2.92
CA THR A 66 22.47 -15.70 -4.01
C THR A 66 21.01 -15.37 -4.33
N LEU A 67 20.14 -15.31 -3.31
CA LEU A 67 18.72 -15.01 -3.49
C LEU A 67 18.47 -13.59 -4.04
N LYS A 68 19.31 -12.61 -3.67
CA LYS A 68 19.29 -11.27 -4.26
C LYS A 68 19.60 -11.29 -5.77
N ALA A 69 20.61 -12.07 -6.17
CA ALA A 69 20.98 -12.22 -7.57
C ALA A 69 19.85 -12.91 -8.37
N GLU A 70 19.28 -13.99 -7.83
CA GLU A 70 18.13 -14.69 -8.43
C GLU A 70 16.92 -13.78 -8.57
N ALA A 71 16.58 -13.01 -7.53
CA ALA A 71 15.51 -12.01 -7.58
C ALA A 71 15.77 -10.96 -8.66
N THR A 72 16.99 -10.45 -8.77
CA THR A 72 17.37 -9.45 -9.78
C THR A 72 17.21 -10.00 -11.20
N GLU A 73 17.68 -11.23 -11.45
CA GLU A 73 17.55 -11.88 -12.75
C GLU A 73 16.09 -12.19 -13.10
N ALA A 74 15.31 -12.70 -12.14
CA ALA A 74 13.88 -12.96 -12.32
C ALA A 74 13.11 -11.67 -12.67
N MET A 75 13.39 -10.57 -11.96
CA MET A 75 12.82 -9.25 -12.29
C MET A 75 13.16 -8.86 -13.73
N LYS A 76 14.43 -9.00 -14.15
CA LYS A 76 14.88 -8.64 -15.50
C LYS A 76 14.19 -9.47 -16.58
N ARG A 77 14.13 -10.78 -16.42
CA ARG A 77 13.44 -11.70 -17.35
C ARG A 77 11.95 -11.36 -17.48
N ALA A 78 11.26 -11.18 -16.36
CA ALA A 78 9.84 -10.84 -16.35
C ALA A 78 9.56 -9.50 -17.02
N ALA A 79 10.35 -8.49 -16.65
CA ALA A 79 10.22 -7.15 -17.19
C ALA A 79 10.52 -7.11 -18.70
N ALA A 80 11.53 -7.85 -19.16
CA ALA A 80 11.86 -8.01 -20.57
C ALA A 80 10.72 -8.65 -21.37
N TYR A 81 10.07 -9.69 -20.84
CA TYR A 81 8.92 -10.29 -21.52
C TYR A 81 7.77 -9.29 -21.66
N TYR A 82 7.39 -8.62 -20.56
CA TYR A 82 6.30 -7.64 -20.57
C TYR A 82 6.59 -6.46 -21.50
N TYR A 83 7.79 -5.90 -21.44
CA TYR A 83 8.17 -4.75 -22.25
C TYR A 83 8.26 -5.10 -23.75
N ASN A 84 8.87 -6.23 -24.10
CA ASN A 84 9.11 -6.56 -25.51
C ASN A 84 7.90 -7.21 -26.21
N ASN A 85 7.02 -7.90 -25.48
CA ASN A 85 5.94 -8.70 -26.07
C ASN A 85 4.54 -8.20 -25.68
N VAL A 86 4.33 -7.85 -24.42
CA VAL A 86 3.00 -7.51 -23.89
C VAL A 86 2.63 -6.05 -24.19
N ALA A 87 3.59 -5.14 -24.03
CA ALA A 87 3.40 -3.72 -24.24
C ALA A 87 2.85 -3.42 -25.65
N THR A 88 1.98 -2.42 -25.74
CA THR A 88 1.59 -1.81 -27.02
C THR A 88 1.61 -0.30 -26.84
N HIS A 89 2.27 0.42 -27.75
CA HIS A 89 2.48 1.87 -27.62
C HIS A 89 3.09 2.28 -26.26
N GLY A 90 3.87 1.39 -25.63
CA GLY A 90 4.43 1.57 -24.28
C GLY A 90 3.48 1.27 -23.10
N GLY A 91 2.20 1.00 -23.36
CA GLY A 91 1.20 0.76 -22.30
C GLY A 91 0.63 -0.65 -22.24
N TYR A 92 -0.28 -0.85 -21.28
CA TYR A 92 -0.76 -2.16 -20.83
C TYR A 92 -2.27 -2.17 -20.52
N VAL A 93 -2.88 -3.35 -20.55
CA VAL A 93 -4.25 -3.66 -20.14
C VAL A 93 -4.26 -4.62 -18.95
N TYR A 94 -5.43 -5.07 -18.48
CA TYR A 94 -5.53 -5.89 -17.27
C TYR A 94 -5.05 -7.32 -17.49
N HIS A 95 -5.53 -7.93 -18.58
CA HIS A 95 -5.38 -9.36 -18.85
C HIS A 95 -5.05 -9.64 -20.31
N TYR A 96 -4.32 -10.72 -20.55
CA TYR A 96 -3.89 -11.17 -21.88
C TYR A 96 -3.98 -12.68 -22.02
N SER A 97 -4.39 -13.17 -23.20
CA SER A 97 -4.16 -14.57 -23.56
C SER A 97 -2.66 -14.81 -23.71
N LEU A 98 -2.19 -16.05 -23.53
CA LEU A 98 -0.75 -16.34 -23.64
C LEU A 98 -0.19 -16.08 -25.05
N ASP A 99 -1.02 -16.18 -26.09
CA ASP A 99 -0.65 -15.84 -27.46
C ASP A 99 -0.80 -14.33 -27.78
N LEU A 100 -1.22 -13.53 -26.79
CA LEU A 100 -1.40 -12.07 -26.82
C LEU A 100 -2.42 -11.56 -27.86
N LYS A 101 -3.16 -12.46 -28.53
CA LYS A 101 -4.20 -12.12 -29.51
C LYS A 101 -5.46 -11.58 -28.86
N GLU A 102 -5.71 -11.96 -27.61
CA GLU A 102 -6.81 -11.45 -26.82
C GLU A 102 -6.29 -10.66 -25.63
N ARG A 103 -6.94 -9.51 -25.40
CA ARG A 103 -6.55 -8.50 -24.44
C ARG A 103 -7.81 -7.94 -23.81
N TRP A 104 -7.77 -7.67 -22.51
CA TRP A 104 -8.92 -7.13 -21.78
C TRP A 104 -8.47 -6.03 -20.83
N GLY A 105 -9.18 -4.91 -20.91
CA GLY A 105 -9.33 -3.99 -19.79
C GLY A 105 -10.76 -4.13 -19.27
N GLU A 106 -11.50 -3.03 -19.21
CA GLU A 106 -12.96 -3.07 -19.12
C GLU A 106 -13.59 -3.51 -20.44
N GLY A 107 -13.81 -4.82 -20.56
CA GLY A 107 -14.17 -5.47 -21.81
C GLY A 107 -12.95 -5.77 -22.70
N ARG A 108 -13.23 -6.28 -23.90
CA ARG A 108 -12.18 -6.63 -24.88
C ARG A 108 -11.50 -5.37 -25.39
N ALA A 109 -10.17 -5.39 -25.42
CA ALA A 109 -9.31 -4.33 -25.93
C ALA A 109 -8.77 -4.67 -27.32
N THR A 110 -8.52 -3.65 -28.14
CA THR A 110 -7.78 -3.79 -29.40
C THR A 110 -6.27 -3.63 -29.19
N PRO A 111 -5.43 -4.02 -30.16
CA PRO A 111 -3.98 -3.77 -30.09
C PRO A 111 -3.61 -2.29 -29.97
N ASP A 112 -4.47 -1.38 -30.43
CA ASP A 112 -4.30 0.07 -30.30
C ASP A 112 -4.83 0.66 -28.99
N GLN A 113 -5.23 -0.17 -28.02
CA GLN A 113 -5.79 0.30 -26.76
C GLN A 113 -4.95 -0.12 -25.56
N ILE A 114 -4.77 0.83 -24.63
CA ILE A 114 -4.18 0.60 -23.31
C ILE A 114 -5.14 1.10 -22.23
N TRP A 115 -4.98 0.65 -21.00
CA TRP A 115 -5.82 1.07 -19.87
C TRP A 115 -5.06 1.98 -18.92
N VAL A 116 -5.75 3.03 -18.46
CA VAL A 116 -5.27 3.97 -17.44
C VAL A 116 -5.72 3.51 -16.06
N GLN A 117 -6.95 3.04 -15.95
CA GLN A 117 -7.49 2.50 -14.70
C GLN A 117 -6.61 1.32 -14.21
N PRO A 118 -6.31 1.22 -12.90
CA PRO A 118 -5.60 0.08 -12.34
C PRO A 118 -6.35 -1.26 -12.58
N PRO A 119 -5.64 -2.38 -12.79
CA PRO A 119 -4.18 -2.55 -12.74
C PRO A 119 -3.50 -2.39 -14.12
N GLY A 120 -3.92 -1.41 -14.94
CA GLY A 120 -3.37 -1.17 -16.27
C GLY A 120 -2.01 -0.46 -16.28
N THR A 121 -1.82 0.43 -17.24
CA THR A 121 -0.55 1.10 -17.56
C THR A 121 0.14 1.76 -16.37
N PRO A 122 -0.52 2.57 -15.52
CA PRO A 122 0.16 3.20 -14.39
C PRO A 122 0.67 2.19 -13.36
N THR A 123 -0.05 1.08 -13.16
CA THR A 123 0.33 0.03 -12.21
C THR A 123 1.59 -0.71 -12.67
N VAL A 124 1.65 -1.07 -13.94
CA VAL A 124 2.84 -1.71 -14.55
C VAL A 124 4.03 -0.75 -14.56
N GLY A 125 3.80 0.50 -14.97
CA GLY A 125 4.83 1.55 -14.96
C GLY A 125 5.43 1.78 -13.56
N MET A 126 4.60 1.84 -12.53
CA MET A 126 5.06 1.98 -11.14
C MET A 126 5.92 0.79 -10.70
N ALA A 127 5.59 -0.43 -11.12
CA ALA A 127 6.39 -1.61 -10.80
C ALA A 127 7.78 -1.54 -11.46
N TYR A 128 7.88 -1.03 -12.69
CA TYR A 128 9.17 -0.74 -13.32
C TYR A 128 9.98 0.31 -12.55
N LEU A 129 9.36 1.40 -12.08
CA LEU A 129 10.07 2.39 -11.26
C LEU A 129 10.57 1.80 -9.95
N LYS A 130 9.78 0.94 -9.28
CA LYS A 130 10.24 0.23 -8.08
C LYS A 130 11.45 -0.66 -8.39
N ALA A 131 11.43 -1.39 -9.51
CA ALA A 131 12.57 -2.20 -9.95
C ALA A 131 13.80 -1.36 -10.28
N TYR A 132 13.62 -0.20 -10.95
CA TYR A 132 14.71 0.76 -11.19
C TYR A 132 15.32 1.25 -9.87
N GLN A 133 14.50 1.67 -8.91
CA GLN A 133 14.97 2.11 -7.59
C GLN A 133 15.76 1.03 -6.84
N ALA A 134 15.43 -0.25 -7.05
CA ALA A 134 16.09 -1.37 -6.40
C ALA A 134 17.42 -1.77 -7.06
N THR A 135 17.63 -1.46 -8.35
CA THR A 135 18.72 -2.04 -9.16
C THR A 135 19.60 -1.02 -9.87
N ASP A 136 19.12 0.23 -10.03
CA ASP A 136 19.69 1.26 -10.91
C ASP A 136 19.85 0.83 -12.39
N ASP A 137 19.15 -0.22 -12.81
CA ASP A 137 19.20 -0.70 -14.20
C ASP A 137 18.31 0.16 -15.11
N ALA A 138 18.97 0.86 -16.04
CA ALA A 138 18.35 1.79 -16.98
C ALA A 138 17.23 1.17 -17.85
N PHE A 139 17.21 -0.16 -18.02
CA PHE A 139 16.12 -0.84 -18.72
C PHE A 139 14.77 -0.63 -18.04
N PHE A 140 14.72 -0.75 -16.70
CA PHE A 140 13.47 -0.57 -15.97
C PHE A 140 13.02 0.90 -16.05
N LEU A 141 13.97 1.84 -15.96
CA LEU A 141 13.67 3.26 -16.14
C LEU A 141 13.09 3.53 -17.54
N GLN A 142 13.70 2.98 -18.59
CA GLN A 142 13.22 3.14 -19.96
C GLN A 142 11.79 2.58 -20.13
N ALA A 143 11.52 1.39 -19.61
CA ALA A 143 10.18 0.80 -19.65
C ALA A 143 9.13 1.65 -18.92
N ALA A 144 9.48 2.24 -17.78
CA ALA A 144 8.63 3.20 -17.09
C ALA A 144 8.42 4.49 -17.90
N VAL A 145 9.47 5.04 -18.50
CA VAL A 145 9.39 6.25 -19.34
C VAL A 145 8.44 6.05 -20.52
N ASP A 146 8.49 4.90 -21.19
CA ASP A 146 7.61 4.63 -22.33
C ASP A 146 6.15 4.45 -21.92
N ALA A 147 5.90 3.83 -20.76
CA ALA A 147 4.56 3.80 -20.17
C ALA A 147 4.05 5.20 -19.79
N ALA A 148 4.91 6.07 -19.25
CA ALA A 148 4.56 7.45 -18.91
C ALA A 148 4.24 8.28 -20.17
N ARG A 149 5.00 8.10 -21.25
CA ARG A 149 4.72 8.74 -22.55
C ARG A 149 3.43 8.24 -23.19
N ALA A 150 3.12 6.96 -23.03
CA ALA A 150 1.84 6.39 -23.45
C ALA A 150 0.65 7.08 -22.74
N LEU A 151 0.79 7.36 -21.44
CA LEU A 151 -0.21 8.14 -20.70
C LEU A 151 -0.25 9.60 -21.14
N ALA A 152 0.91 10.25 -21.33
CA ALA A 152 0.99 11.63 -21.78
C ALA A 152 0.28 11.82 -23.14
N TYR A 153 0.41 10.85 -24.05
CA TYR A 153 -0.29 10.82 -25.33
C TYR A 153 -1.81 10.94 -25.17
N GLY A 154 -2.39 10.18 -24.25
CA GLY A 154 -3.83 10.11 -24.03
C GLY A 154 -4.38 11.09 -22.98
N GLN A 155 -3.56 12.04 -22.48
CA GLN A 155 -4.07 13.06 -21.56
C GLN A 155 -5.09 13.95 -22.28
N LEU A 156 -6.22 14.21 -21.61
CA LEU A 156 -7.33 14.99 -22.15
C LEU A 156 -7.04 16.50 -22.13
N GLU A 157 -7.77 17.28 -22.93
CA GLU A 157 -7.74 18.75 -22.83
C GLU A 157 -8.20 19.26 -21.45
N SER A 158 -9.10 18.53 -20.79
CA SER A 158 -9.52 18.77 -19.39
C SER A 158 -8.44 18.42 -18.35
N GLY A 159 -7.28 17.92 -18.79
CA GLY A 159 -6.06 17.74 -18.01
C GLY A 159 -5.90 16.39 -17.30
N GLY A 160 -6.98 15.67 -17.00
CA GLY A 160 -6.91 14.30 -16.48
C GLY A 160 -6.97 13.22 -17.57
N TRP A 161 -7.44 12.04 -17.19
CA TRP A 161 -7.58 10.87 -18.06
C TRP A 161 -8.97 10.25 -17.93
N THR A 162 -9.34 9.45 -18.93
CA THR A 162 -10.46 8.50 -18.86
C THR A 162 -9.91 7.08 -18.63
N ASN A 163 -10.76 6.05 -18.64
CA ASN A 163 -10.39 4.68 -18.29
C ASN A 163 -9.37 4.03 -19.24
N CYS A 164 -9.37 4.41 -20.51
CA CYS A 164 -8.49 3.85 -21.54
C CYS A 164 -7.97 4.93 -22.51
N ILE A 165 -6.91 4.57 -23.23
CA ILE A 165 -6.34 5.39 -24.30
C ILE A 165 -6.38 4.54 -25.57
N ASP A 166 -7.09 5.05 -26.57
CA ASP A 166 -7.14 4.50 -27.91
C ASP A 166 -6.22 5.30 -28.84
N PHE A 167 -5.19 4.65 -29.36
CA PHE A 167 -4.22 5.23 -30.29
C PHE A 167 -4.74 5.24 -31.72
N ASN A 168 -5.83 4.52 -32.02
CA ASN A 168 -6.50 4.60 -33.30
C ASN A 168 -7.32 5.90 -33.36
N PRO A 169 -7.00 6.87 -34.25
CA PRO A 169 -7.75 8.13 -34.35
C PRO A 169 -9.19 7.94 -34.85
N ARG A 170 -9.55 6.76 -35.33
CA ARG A 170 -10.92 6.38 -35.69
C ARG A 170 -11.52 5.34 -34.73
N GLY A 171 -10.84 5.05 -33.64
CA GLY A 171 -11.29 4.12 -32.62
C GLY A 171 -12.48 4.69 -31.84
N GLU A 172 -13.45 3.83 -31.51
CA GLU A 172 -14.67 4.22 -30.81
C GLU A 172 -14.42 4.71 -29.38
N ARG A 173 -13.24 4.41 -28.83
CA ARG A 173 -12.82 4.83 -27.48
C ARG A 173 -11.82 5.98 -27.49
N SER A 174 -11.57 6.60 -28.64
CA SER A 174 -10.76 7.81 -28.71
C SER A 174 -11.45 8.95 -27.94
N ALA A 175 -10.68 9.68 -27.13
CA ALA A 175 -11.17 10.82 -26.34
C ALA A 175 -10.58 12.14 -26.85
N LYS A 176 -10.95 13.28 -26.27
CA LYS A 176 -10.41 14.59 -26.71
C LYS A 176 -9.01 14.83 -26.15
N TYR A 177 -8.01 14.22 -26.78
CA TYR A 177 -6.61 14.33 -26.33
C TYR A 177 -6.03 15.71 -26.61
N ARG A 178 -5.22 16.21 -25.67
CA ARG A 178 -4.55 17.52 -25.73
C ARG A 178 -3.64 17.68 -26.96
N ASN A 179 -3.10 16.58 -27.48
CA ASN A 179 -2.20 16.59 -28.64
C ASN A 179 -2.94 16.70 -29.98
N GLY A 180 -4.28 16.85 -29.98
CA GLY A 180 -5.10 16.97 -31.18
C GLY A 180 -5.29 15.66 -31.97
N ARG A 181 -4.83 14.51 -31.44
CA ARG A 181 -4.90 13.21 -32.14
C ARG A 181 -6.11 12.35 -31.74
N GLY A 182 -6.98 12.86 -30.87
CA GLY A 182 -8.20 12.19 -30.45
C GLY A 182 -9.46 13.00 -30.79
N ASN A 183 -10.60 12.33 -30.91
CA ASN A 183 -11.84 12.93 -31.45
C ASN A 183 -13.11 12.61 -30.64
N GLY A 184 -12.98 12.41 -29.33
CA GLY A 184 -14.10 12.06 -28.46
C GLY A 184 -14.45 13.10 -27.38
N LYS A 185 -14.89 12.59 -26.22
CA LYS A 185 -15.30 13.39 -25.07
C LYS A 185 -14.09 13.94 -24.32
N ASN A 186 -14.27 15.10 -23.67
CA ASN A 186 -13.26 15.75 -22.84
C ASN A 186 -13.55 15.56 -21.34
N TYR A 187 -13.81 14.32 -20.93
CA TYR A 187 -14.24 14.01 -19.56
C TYR A 187 -13.13 13.30 -18.81
N SER A 188 -12.39 14.06 -18.00
CA SER A 188 -11.47 13.52 -17.02
C SER A 188 -12.24 12.91 -15.87
N SER A 189 -11.72 11.83 -15.31
CA SER A 189 -12.43 11.02 -14.34
C SER A 189 -11.54 10.60 -13.18
N LEU A 190 -12.13 10.64 -11.99
CA LEU A 190 -11.59 10.12 -10.73
C LEU A 190 -12.11 8.71 -10.43
N ASP A 191 -13.06 8.21 -11.23
CA ASP A 191 -13.68 6.90 -11.10
C ASP A 191 -12.64 5.78 -11.16
N ASP A 192 -12.77 4.78 -10.29
CA ASP A 192 -11.84 3.63 -10.18
C ASP A 192 -10.34 4.01 -10.21
N GLY A 193 -9.98 5.18 -9.70
CA GLY A 193 -8.58 5.64 -9.62
C GLY A 193 -7.95 6.03 -10.97
N GLN A 194 -8.73 6.34 -12.00
CA GLN A 194 -8.25 6.70 -13.35
C GLN A 194 -7.19 7.82 -13.34
N THR A 195 -7.59 9.09 -13.18
CA THR A 195 -6.64 10.21 -13.22
C THR A 195 -5.61 10.14 -12.09
N GLN A 196 -6.00 9.62 -10.92
CA GLN A 196 -5.15 9.56 -9.73
C GLN A 196 -3.98 8.59 -9.91
N ALA A 197 -4.22 7.38 -10.44
CA ALA A 197 -3.15 6.41 -10.68
C ALA A 197 -2.20 6.91 -11.78
N ALA A 198 -2.76 7.50 -12.85
CA ALA A 198 -1.95 8.14 -13.88
C ALA A 198 -1.05 9.24 -13.30
N LEU A 199 -1.61 10.16 -12.51
CA LEU A 199 -0.84 11.24 -11.88
C LEU A 199 0.22 10.72 -10.92
N GLN A 200 -0.10 9.77 -10.04
CA GLN A 200 0.87 9.20 -9.12
C GLN A 200 2.07 8.61 -9.88
N PHE A 201 1.82 7.89 -10.96
CA PHE A 201 2.88 7.33 -11.79
C PHE A 201 3.65 8.40 -12.57
N MET A 202 2.97 9.37 -13.18
CA MET A 202 3.62 10.47 -13.90
C MET A 202 4.54 11.28 -12.99
N ILE A 203 4.09 11.62 -11.78
CA ILE A 203 4.87 12.34 -10.77
C ILE A 203 6.10 11.53 -10.33
N ALA A 204 5.92 10.23 -10.09
CA ALA A 204 7.00 9.34 -9.70
C ALA A 204 8.06 9.20 -10.82
N THR A 205 7.64 9.07 -12.08
CA THR A 205 8.53 9.03 -13.25
C THR A 205 9.26 10.35 -13.43
N ASP A 206 8.55 11.48 -13.36
CA ASP A 206 9.13 12.82 -13.48
C ASP A 206 10.24 13.04 -12.44
N LYS A 207 9.97 12.66 -11.18
CA LYS A 207 10.95 12.70 -10.10
C LYS A 207 12.16 11.80 -10.37
N ALA A 208 11.94 10.58 -10.87
CA ALA A 208 13.03 9.65 -11.21
C ALA A 208 13.93 10.21 -12.34
N LEU A 209 13.37 11.03 -13.23
CA LEU A 209 14.11 11.73 -14.29
C LEU A 209 14.70 13.08 -13.85
N GLY A 210 14.59 13.41 -12.56
CA GLY A 210 15.10 14.66 -12.00
C GLY A 210 14.38 15.90 -12.52
N LEU A 211 13.11 15.77 -12.93
CA LEU A 211 12.26 16.86 -13.43
C LEU A 211 12.73 17.48 -14.75
N LYS A 212 13.46 16.72 -15.58
CA LYS A 212 14.12 17.22 -16.81
C LYS A 212 13.46 16.76 -18.11
N ALA A 213 12.50 15.84 -18.05
CA ALA A 213 11.81 15.35 -19.24
C ALA A 213 10.57 16.21 -19.49
N ASP A 214 10.72 17.26 -20.32
CA ASP A 214 9.69 18.28 -20.54
C ASP A 214 8.29 17.71 -20.86
N ASP A 215 8.21 16.66 -21.67
CA ASP A 215 6.95 16.01 -22.06
C ASP A 215 6.23 15.38 -20.86
N ILE A 216 6.97 14.66 -20.02
CA ILE A 216 6.46 14.01 -18.81
C ILE A 216 6.17 15.05 -17.73
N HIS A 217 7.10 15.97 -17.49
CA HIS A 217 6.97 17.05 -16.50
C HIS A 217 5.73 17.90 -16.80
N GLN A 218 5.59 18.39 -18.03
CA GLN A 218 4.45 19.20 -18.43
C GLN A 218 3.14 18.42 -18.28
N SER A 219 3.11 17.15 -18.65
CA SER A 219 1.91 16.31 -18.49
C SER A 219 1.54 16.11 -17.01
N ALA A 220 2.52 15.91 -16.13
CA ALA A 220 2.29 15.78 -14.69
C ALA A 220 1.73 17.09 -14.09
N ILE A 221 2.34 18.23 -14.42
CA ILE A 221 1.91 19.55 -13.94
C ILE A 221 0.51 19.90 -14.45
N ILE A 222 0.22 19.70 -15.73
CA ILE A 222 -1.13 19.97 -16.29
C ILE A 222 -2.20 19.14 -15.58
N GLY A 223 -1.94 17.86 -15.34
CA GLY A 223 -2.90 17.01 -14.67
C GLY A 223 -3.06 17.35 -13.19
N LEU A 224 -1.98 17.75 -12.52
CA LEU A 224 -2.03 18.24 -11.14
C LEU A 224 -2.85 19.55 -11.05
N ASP A 225 -2.60 20.51 -11.93
CA ASP A 225 -3.36 21.77 -11.99
C ASP A 225 -4.84 21.51 -12.26
N ALA A 226 -5.17 20.59 -13.17
CA ALA A 226 -6.54 20.18 -13.45
C ALA A 226 -7.21 19.52 -12.24
N LEU A 227 -6.52 18.62 -11.54
CA LEU A 227 -7.03 18.03 -10.30
C LEU A 227 -7.30 19.10 -9.24
N LEU A 228 -6.37 20.03 -9.03
CA LEU A 228 -6.54 21.13 -8.08
C LEU A 228 -7.72 22.05 -8.47
N ALA A 229 -7.91 22.30 -9.76
CA ALA A 229 -9.04 23.07 -10.29
C ALA A 229 -10.38 22.32 -10.20
N ALA A 230 -10.36 20.99 -10.09
CA ALA A 230 -11.53 20.15 -9.86
C ALA A 230 -11.96 20.08 -8.37
N GLN A 231 -11.21 20.71 -7.45
CA GLN A 231 -11.57 20.74 -6.04
C GLN A 231 -12.59 21.85 -5.73
N PHE A 232 -13.75 21.47 -5.22
CA PHE A 232 -14.78 22.41 -4.81
C PHE A 232 -14.36 23.27 -3.59
N PRO A 233 -15.06 24.40 -3.32
CA PRO A 233 -14.78 25.23 -2.15
C PRO A 233 -14.88 24.48 -0.82
N ASN A 234 -15.81 23.54 -0.67
CA ASN A 234 -15.94 22.70 0.52
C ASN A 234 -14.83 21.65 0.66
N GLY A 235 -14.01 21.46 -0.38
CA GLY A 235 -12.87 20.53 -0.41
C GLY A 235 -13.13 19.19 -1.10
N GLY A 236 -14.38 18.89 -1.45
CA GLY A 236 -14.75 17.68 -2.17
C GLY A 236 -14.36 17.73 -3.66
N PHE A 237 -14.60 16.63 -4.36
CA PHE A 237 -14.30 16.47 -5.79
C PHE A 237 -15.49 15.84 -6.52
N PRO A 238 -15.66 16.12 -7.82
CA PRO A 238 -16.58 15.38 -8.66
C PRO A 238 -16.00 14.01 -9.04
N GLN A 239 -16.84 13.08 -9.47
CA GLN A 239 -16.35 11.86 -10.13
C GLN A 239 -15.74 12.18 -11.50
N VAL A 240 -16.34 13.11 -12.25
CA VAL A 240 -15.96 13.47 -13.62
C VAL A 240 -15.99 14.98 -13.81
N TRP A 241 -15.05 15.53 -14.58
CA TRP A 241 -14.99 16.96 -14.94
C TRP A 241 -14.50 17.16 -16.38
N ASP A 242 -14.88 18.28 -17.00
CA ASP A 242 -14.36 18.76 -18.30
C ASP A 242 -13.59 20.08 -18.19
N GLY A 243 -13.54 20.68 -16.99
CA GLY A 243 -12.84 21.92 -16.68
C GLY A 243 -12.86 22.22 -15.18
N PRO A 244 -12.43 23.42 -14.77
CA PRO A 244 -12.53 23.86 -13.38
C PRO A 244 -13.97 23.78 -12.86
N VAL A 245 -14.14 23.32 -11.63
CA VAL A 245 -15.49 23.21 -11.05
C VAL A 245 -16.06 24.58 -10.69
N GLU A 246 -17.38 24.71 -10.82
CA GLU A 246 -18.08 25.90 -10.36
C GLU A 246 -18.10 25.99 -8.83
N ALA A 247 -17.94 27.21 -8.30
CA ALA A 247 -17.99 27.44 -6.87
C ALA A 247 -19.41 27.19 -6.31
N ARG A 248 -19.48 26.38 -5.25
CA ARG A 248 -20.72 26.03 -4.55
C ARG A 248 -20.63 26.41 -3.06
N PRO A 249 -21.76 26.70 -2.38
CA PRO A 249 -21.75 26.99 -0.95
C PRO A 249 -21.19 25.84 -0.11
N VAL A 250 -20.45 26.18 0.94
CA VAL A 250 -19.94 25.20 1.91
C VAL A 250 -21.03 24.90 2.93
N LYS A 251 -21.53 23.66 2.96
CA LYS A 251 -22.58 23.19 3.86
C LYS A 251 -22.13 21.91 4.57
N PRO A 252 -22.61 21.61 5.77
CA PRO A 252 -22.46 20.27 6.37
C PRO A 252 -23.48 19.30 5.78
N ALA A 253 -23.18 17.99 5.88
CA ALA A 253 -24.09 16.95 5.44
C ALA A 253 -25.38 16.91 6.25
N ARG A 254 -26.49 16.61 5.57
CA ARG A 254 -27.81 16.50 6.20
C ARG A 254 -28.68 15.46 5.50
N TYR A 255 -29.69 14.98 6.21
CA TYR A 255 -30.72 14.16 5.61
C TYR A 255 -31.57 14.97 4.60
N PRO A 256 -32.04 14.34 3.51
CA PRO A 256 -33.09 14.89 2.67
C PRO A 256 -34.35 15.25 3.46
N ASP A 257 -34.96 16.36 3.07
CA ASP A 257 -36.27 16.86 3.51
C ASP A 257 -37.41 16.46 2.55
N HIS A 258 -37.08 15.71 1.49
CA HIS A 258 -37.99 15.15 0.49
C HIS A 258 -37.99 13.61 0.51
N ASP A 259 -38.92 12.98 -0.21
CA ASP A 259 -38.90 11.52 -0.38
C ASP A 259 -37.84 11.11 -1.40
N TRP A 260 -36.63 10.89 -0.90
CA TRP A 260 -35.48 10.48 -1.71
C TRP A 260 -35.72 9.19 -2.52
N ARG A 261 -36.73 8.37 -2.21
CA ARG A 261 -37.03 7.14 -2.99
C ARG A 261 -37.57 7.48 -4.38
N THR A 262 -38.35 8.55 -4.47
CA THR A 262 -39.09 8.93 -5.69
C THR A 262 -38.64 10.27 -6.26
N GLU A 263 -38.08 11.15 -5.42
CA GLU A 263 -37.69 12.52 -5.76
C GLU A 263 -36.16 12.71 -5.68
N GLY A 264 -35.67 13.90 -6.05
CA GLY A 264 -34.26 14.28 -5.86
C GLY A 264 -33.23 13.58 -6.75
N ARG A 265 -33.67 12.87 -7.81
CA ARG A 265 -32.76 12.21 -8.76
C ARG A 265 -31.94 13.23 -9.55
N VAL A 266 -30.62 13.08 -9.50
CA VAL A 266 -29.67 13.88 -10.28
C VAL A 266 -29.20 13.06 -11.48
N LYS A 267 -29.43 13.54 -12.70
CA LYS A 267 -29.00 12.83 -13.91
C LYS A 267 -27.48 12.78 -14.02
N ALA A 268 -26.81 13.91 -13.81
CA ALA A 268 -25.36 14.05 -13.84
C ALA A 268 -24.77 13.89 -12.44
N TYR A 269 -25.03 12.76 -11.78
CA TYR A 269 -24.52 12.49 -10.43
C TYR A 269 -22.98 12.51 -10.37
N TRP A 270 -22.30 12.28 -11.51
CA TRP A 270 -20.85 12.30 -11.61
C TRP A 270 -20.22 13.70 -11.44
N GLU A 271 -21.01 14.79 -11.51
CA GLU A 271 -20.59 16.17 -11.26
C GLU A 271 -20.80 16.60 -9.79
N MET A 272 -21.28 15.68 -8.95
CA MET A 272 -21.61 15.89 -7.54
C MET A 272 -20.45 15.48 -6.63
N TYR A 273 -20.52 15.74 -5.33
CA TYR A 273 -19.43 15.37 -4.43
C TYR A 273 -19.34 13.85 -4.30
N THR A 274 -18.22 13.25 -4.68
CA THR A 274 -18.08 11.80 -4.81
C THR A 274 -17.05 11.23 -3.84
N LEU A 275 -17.45 10.21 -3.09
CA LEU A 275 -16.57 9.35 -2.29
C LEU A 275 -16.38 7.98 -2.95
N ASN A 276 -17.43 7.51 -3.64
CA ASN A 276 -17.52 6.22 -4.34
C ASN A 276 -16.21 5.76 -4.99
N ASP A 277 -15.92 4.46 -4.85
CA ASP A 277 -14.72 3.80 -5.39
C ASP A 277 -13.41 4.44 -4.86
N ASN A 278 -13.44 4.85 -3.59
CA ASN A 278 -12.32 5.42 -2.84
C ASN A 278 -11.71 6.67 -3.48
N VAL A 279 -12.51 7.49 -4.15
CA VAL A 279 -12.04 8.71 -4.82
C VAL A 279 -11.19 9.56 -3.89
N THR A 280 -11.62 9.72 -2.63
CA THR A 280 -10.92 10.55 -1.65
C THR A 280 -9.58 9.96 -1.21
N GLY A 281 -9.47 8.64 -1.04
CA GLY A 281 -8.20 8.01 -0.69
C GLY A 281 -7.19 8.06 -1.83
N TYR A 282 -7.63 7.86 -3.07
CA TYR A 282 -6.76 8.04 -4.25
C TYR A 282 -6.32 9.49 -4.45
N VAL A 283 -7.21 10.47 -4.26
CA VAL A 283 -6.85 11.89 -4.34
C VAL A 283 -5.87 12.26 -3.23
N ALA A 284 -6.12 11.82 -1.98
CA ALA A 284 -5.22 12.09 -0.86
C ALA A 284 -3.80 11.59 -1.15
N ARG A 285 -3.65 10.35 -1.62
CA ARG A 285 -2.35 9.79 -2.03
C ARG A 285 -1.68 10.61 -3.14
N THR A 286 -2.43 11.00 -4.16
CA THR A 286 -1.91 11.82 -5.27
C THR A 286 -1.40 13.17 -4.79
N LEU A 287 -2.14 13.86 -3.93
CA LEU A 287 -1.73 15.15 -3.36
C LEU A 287 -0.52 15.05 -2.44
N ILE A 288 -0.39 13.94 -1.69
CA ILE A 288 0.78 13.65 -0.86
C ILE A 288 2.02 13.42 -1.73
N GLU A 289 1.90 12.65 -2.80
CA GLU A 289 3.02 12.42 -3.72
C GLU A 289 3.44 13.70 -4.45
N ALA A 290 2.47 14.54 -4.85
CA ALA A 290 2.75 15.86 -5.43
C ALA A 290 3.49 16.79 -4.44
N ASP A 291 3.03 16.89 -3.18
CA ASP A 291 3.69 17.69 -2.12
C ASP A 291 5.14 17.22 -1.84
N ARG A 292 5.41 15.92 -2.03
CA ARG A 292 6.76 15.33 -1.86
C ARG A 292 7.66 15.49 -3.07
N ALA A 293 7.09 15.66 -4.26
CA ALA A 293 7.84 15.70 -5.51
C ALA A 293 8.15 17.13 -5.97
N TYR A 294 7.24 18.06 -5.70
CA TYR A 294 7.32 19.44 -6.19
C TYR A 294 7.39 20.44 -5.04
N ASP A 295 8.17 21.51 -5.22
CA ASP A 295 8.19 22.66 -4.31
C ASP A 295 6.96 23.55 -4.54
N ASP A 296 5.78 22.98 -4.31
CA ASP A 296 4.49 23.63 -4.51
C ASP A 296 3.64 23.46 -3.24
N PRO A 297 3.20 24.55 -2.59
CA PRO A 297 2.37 24.45 -1.39
C PRO A 297 0.90 24.08 -1.67
N ARG A 298 0.44 24.14 -2.94
CA ARG A 298 -0.97 23.92 -3.32
C ARG A 298 -1.46 22.50 -3.02
N PRO A 299 -0.73 21.40 -3.30
CA PRO A 299 -1.18 20.05 -3.01
C PRO A 299 -1.46 19.81 -1.52
N LYS A 300 -0.59 20.26 -0.62
CA LYS A 300 -0.82 20.16 0.83
C LYS A 300 -2.01 20.97 1.32
N LYS A 301 -2.24 22.16 0.73
CA LYS A 301 -3.44 22.95 1.02
C LYS A 301 -4.71 22.23 0.54
N ALA A 302 -4.68 21.64 -0.66
CA ALA A 302 -5.77 20.86 -1.19
C ALA A 302 -6.03 19.60 -0.35
N LEU A 303 -4.99 18.93 0.16
CA LEU A 303 -5.11 17.77 1.05
C LEU A 303 -5.84 18.14 2.35
N ARG A 304 -5.51 19.29 2.95
CA ARG A 304 -6.23 19.80 4.13
C ARG A 304 -7.69 20.11 3.82
N LYS A 305 -7.97 20.76 2.69
CA LYS A 305 -9.35 20.99 2.23
C LYS A 305 -10.12 19.69 2.03
N LEU A 306 -9.49 18.66 1.46
CA LEU A 306 -10.11 17.33 1.34
C LEU A 306 -10.46 16.74 2.71
N GLY A 307 -9.55 16.84 3.68
CA GLY A 307 -9.83 16.45 5.06
C GLY A 307 -11.00 17.22 5.67
N ASP A 308 -11.06 18.53 5.46
CA ASP A 308 -12.15 19.39 5.94
C ASP A 308 -13.49 19.03 5.30
N PHE A 309 -13.50 18.68 4.01
CA PHE A 309 -14.68 18.11 3.34
C PHE A 309 -15.15 16.82 4.01
N LEU A 310 -14.25 15.91 4.34
CA LEU A 310 -14.61 14.64 4.99
C LEU A 310 -15.23 14.87 6.38
N LEU A 311 -14.79 15.89 7.12
CA LEU A 311 -15.45 16.32 8.36
C LEU A 311 -16.87 16.85 8.10
N LEU A 312 -17.03 17.70 7.08
CA LEU A 312 -18.32 18.25 6.68
C LEU A 312 -19.29 17.19 6.14
N ALA A 313 -18.77 16.16 5.49
CA ALA A 313 -19.54 15.11 4.83
C ALA A 313 -20.05 14.04 5.81
N GLN A 314 -19.58 14.01 7.07
CA GLN A 314 -20.08 13.07 8.06
C GLN A 314 -21.57 13.32 8.28
N MET A 315 -22.38 12.29 8.08
CA MET A 315 -23.81 12.38 8.31
C MET A 315 -24.11 12.58 9.80
N PRO A 316 -25.17 13.30 10.18
CA PRO A 316 -25.56 13.40 11.58
C PRO A 316 -26.14 12.07 12.10
N GLU A 317 -26.22 11.93 13.43
CA GLU A 317 -26.98 10.84 14.05
C GLU A 317 -28.38 10.71 13.42
N PRO A 318 -28.91 9.48 13.23
CA PRO A 318 -28.45 8.22 13.83
C PRO A 318 -27.30 7.48 13.10
N GLN A 319 -26.77 8.04 12.00
CA GLN A 319 -25.82 7.35 11.11
C GLN A 319 -24.55 8.18 10.83
N PRO A 320 -23.63 8.33 11.80
CA PRO A 320 -22.40 9.12 11.67
C PRO A 320 -21.31 8.49 10.78
N GLY A 321 -21.71 7.93 9.64
CA GLY A 321 -20.85 7.48 8.55
C GLY A 321 -20.93 8.42 7.34
N TRP A 322 -20.55 7.90 6.16
CA TRP A 322 -20.55 8.63 4.90
C TRP A 322 -21.33 7.90 3.80
N ALA A 323 -21.93 8.66 2.90
CA ALA A 323 -22.59 8.16 1.69
C ALA A 323 -21.64 8.16 0.50
N GLN A 324 -22.00 7.44 -0.57
CA GLN A 324 -21.19 7.35 -1.78
C GLN A 324 -21.13 8.67 -2.56
N GLN A 325 -22.25 9.41 -2.64
CA GLN A 325 -22.35 10.68 -3.36
C GLN A 325 -23.28 11.66 -2.64
N TYR A 326 -22.98 12.96 -2.75
CA TYR A 326 -23.77 14.04 -2.17
C TYR A 326 -24.06 15.15 -3.18
N ASN A 327 -25.28 15.68 -3.19
CA ASN A 327 -25.62 16.87 -3.99
C ASN A 327 -24.98 18.16 -3.42
N GLN A 328 -25.25 19.28 -4.07
CA GLN A 328 -24.76 20.61 -3.69
C GLN A 328 -25.23 21.04 -2.29
N GLU A 329 -26.34 20.48 -1.83
CA GLU A 329 -26.91 20.66 -0.50
C GLU A 329 -26.28 19.77 0.57
N MET A 330 -25.33 18.90 0.20
CA MET A 330 -24.72 17.88 1.05
C MET A 330 -25.73 16.84 1.57
N GLN A 331 -26.70 16.48 0.73
CA GLN A 331 -27.62 15.38 0.97
C GLN A 331 -27.17 14.16 0.17
N PRO A 332 -27.20 12.94 0.73
CA PRO A 332 -26.98 11.72 -0.03
C PRO A 332 -27.93 11.63 -1.23
N ILE A 333 -27.42 11.22 -2.40
CA ILE A 333 -28.20 11.12 -3.63
C ILE A 333 -28.09 9.74 -4.30
N TRP A 334 -28.98 9.51 -5.26
CA TRP A 334 -28.84 8.40 -6.19
C TRP A 334 -27.64 8.64 -7.10
N ALA A 335 -26.91 7.57 -7.40
CA ALA A 335 -26.01 7.51 -8.54
C ALA A 335 -26.66 6.70 -9.66
N ARG A 336 -26.14 5.51 -9.98
CA ARG A 336 -26.77 4.61 -10.95
C ARG A 336 -28.13 4.15 -10.44
N LYS A 337 -28.97 3.60 -11.32
CA LYS A 337 -30.34 3.12 -10.98
C LYS A 337 -30.41 2.07 -9.86
N PHE A 338 -29.28 1.50 -9.48
CA PHE A 338 -29.11 0.48 -8.43
C PHE A 338 -28.27 0.97 -7.24
N GLU A 339 -27.99 2.27 -7.17
CA GLU A 339 -27.19 2.91 -6.12
C GLU A 339 -28.05 3.99 -5.44
N PRO A 340 -28.84 3.59 -4.42
CA PRO A 340 -29.73 4.50 -3.74
C PRO A 340 -28.97 5.43 -2.78
N PRO A 341 -29.58 6.57 -2.40
CA PRO A 341 -29.15 7.34 -1.25
C PRO A 341 -29.11 6.46 0.00
N GLY A 342 -27.95 6.41 0.64
CA GLY A 342 -27.74 5.64 1.84
C GLY A 342 -26.37 5.92 2.43
N VAL A 343 -26.24 5.76 3.75
CA VAL A 343 -24.91 5.75 4.38
C VAL A 343 -24.25 4.42 4.02
N SER A 344 -23.01 4.46 3.55
CA SER A 344 -22.33 3.31 2.97
C SER A 344 -21.32 2.70 3.92
N GLY A 345 -21.35 1.37 4.04
CA GLY A 345 -20.42 0.63 4.88
C GLY A 345 -18.98 0.80 4.43
N ASP A 346 -18.70 0.58 3.14
CA ASP A 346 -17.32 0.58 2.63
C ASP A 346 -16.71 1.98 2.56
N GLU A 347 -17.45 2.96 2.02
CA GLU A 347 -16.96 4.35 1.95
C GLU A 347 -16.66 4.92 3.34
N THR A 348 -17.43 4.50 4.35
CA THR A 348 -17.15 4.91 5.74
C THR A 348 -15.81 4.35 6.22
N GLN A 349 -15.47 3.10 5.89
CA GLN A 349 -14.16 2.51 6.20
C GLN A 349 -13.03 3.26 5.47
N GLU A 350 -13.23 3.56 4.19
CA GLU A 350 -12.25 4.27 3.35
C GLU A 350 -12.03 5.73 3.77
N VAL A 351 -13.09 6.41 4.21
CA VAL A 351 -12.98 7.76 4.78
C VAL A 351 -12.20 7.74 6.09
N ILE A 352 -12.43 6.74 6.97
CA ILE A 352 -11.62 6.58 8.18
C ILE A 352 -10.14 6.42 7.83
N GLU A 353 -9.80 5.52 6.90
CA GLU A 353 -8.41 5.32 6.42
C GLU A 353 -7.81 6.60 5.84
N THR A 354 -8.60 7.34 5.05
CA THR A 354 -8.19 8.61 4.45
C THR A 354 -7.92 9.67 5.53
N LEU A 355 -8.80 9.80 6.53
CA LEU A 355 -8.62 10.73 7.64
C LEU A 355 -7.39 10.41 8.49
N LEU A 356 -7.12 9.12 8.76
CA LEU A 356 -5.89 8.68 9.44
C LEU A 356 -4.63 9.02 8.62
N THR A 357 -4.70 8.85 7.30
CA THR A 357 -3.61 9.22 6.38
C THR A 357 -3.37 10.74 6.40
N ILE A 358 -4.43 11.55 6.29
CA ILE A 358 -4.31 13.02 6.34
C ILE A 358 -3.78 13.45 7.72
N HIS A 359 -4.26 12.88 8.82
CA HIS A 359 -3.73 13.13 10.15
C HIS A 359 -2.21 12.85 10.22
N THR A 360 -1.78 11.71 9.69
CA THR A 360 -0.36 11.30 9.65
C THR A 360 0.51 12.34 8.94
N VAL A 361 0.06 12.83 7.78
CA VAL A 361 0.84 13.77 6.97
C VAL A 361 0.79 15.20 7.52
N THR A 362 -0.34 15.59 8.11
CA THR A 362 -0.58 16.98 8.53
C THR A 362 -0.29 17.26 10.00
N GLY A 363 -0.24 16.23 10.84
CA GLY A 363 -0.19 16.31 12.30
C GLY A 363 -1.47 16.81 12.96
N ASP A 364 -2.52 17.14 12.19
CA ASP A 364 -3.70 17.82 12.70
C ASP A 364 -4.68 16.79 13.31
N ARG A 365 -4.92 16.91 14.61
CA ARG A 365 -5.77 15.97 15.37
C ARG A 365 -7.25 16.12 15.06
N LYS A 366 -7.69 17.22 14.42
CA LYS A 366 -9.10 17.40 14.07
C LYS A 366 -9.64 16.28 13.17
N TYR A 367 -8.78 15.70 12.32
CA TYR A 367 -9.16 14.60 11.44
C TYR A 367 -9.41 13.28 12.18
N LEU A 368 -9.02 13.18 13.45
CA LEU A 368 -9.34 12.02 14.29
C LEU A 368 -10.73 12.10 14.94
N GLN A 369 -11.30 13.30 15.04
CA GLN A 369 -12.55 13.57 15.78
C GLN A 369 -13.77 12.75 15.29
N PRO A 370 -14.04 12.58 13.98
CA PRO A 370 -15.24 11.88 13.54
C PRO A 370 -15.13 10.35 13.61
N ILE A 371 -13.92 9.81 13.81
CA ILE A 371 -13.63 8.38 13.67
C ILE A 371 -14.34 7.51 14.73
N PRO A 372 -14.37 7.88 16.03
CA PRO A 372 -15.03 7.05 17.04
C PRO A 372 -16.51 6.80 16.76
N SER A 373 -17.28 7.86 16.49
CA SER A 373 -18.72 7.72 16.21
C SER A 373 -19.00 6.92 14.94
N ALA A 374 -18.15 7.06 13.92
CA ALA A 374 -18.22 6.28 12.70
C ALA A 374 -17.93 4.79 12.93
N LEU A 375 -16.89 4.46 13.72
CA LEU A 375 -16.57 3.07 14.08
C LEU A 375 -17.69 2.42 14.90
N ASP A 376 -18.25 3.16 15.86
CA ASP A 376 -19.40 2.69 16.64
C ASP A 376 -20.66 2.53 15.77
N TRP A 377 -20.79 3.32 14.70
CA TRP A 377 -21.84 3.14 13.70
C TRP A 377 -21.63 1.91 12.83
N LEU A 378 -20.41 1.66 12.36
CA LEU A 378 -20.08 0.46 11.61
C LEU A 378 -20.34 -0.80 12.44
N GLU A 379 -19.94 -0.81 13.71
CA GLU A 379 -20.14 -1.93 14.64
C GLU A 379 -21.62 -2.26 14.84
N ARG A 380 -22.45 -1.26 15.15
CA ARG A 380 -23.91 -1.47 15.30
C ARG A 380 -24.64 -1.75 13.97
N SER A 381 -23.98 -1.52 12.84
CA SER A 381 -24.51 -1.77 11.50
C SER A 381 -24.08 -3.12 10.93
N GLN A 382 -23.17 -3.83 11.59
CA GLN A 382 -22.62 -5.09 11.11
C GLN A 382 -23.73 -6.15 10.92
N LEU A 383 -23.66 -6.86 9.80
CA LEU A 383 -24.58 -7.94 9.47
C LEU A 383 -24.29 -9.18 10.33
N PRO A 384 -25.24 -10.13 10.47
CA PRO A 384 -25.04 -11.35 11.26
C PRO A 384 -23.84 -12.21 10.83
N ASP A 385 -23.38 -12.08 9.59
CA ASP A 385 -22.22 -12.79 9.04
C ASP A 385 -20.90 -12.01 9.20
N GLY A 386 -20.91 -10.90 9.95
CA GLY A 386 -19.73 -10.06 10.20
C GLY A 386 -19.40 -9.07 9.08
N ARG A 387 -20.10 -9.10 7.95
CA ARG A 387 -19.91 -8.14 6.85
C ARG A 387 -20.69 -6.85 7.08
N LEU A 388 -20.49 -5.88 6.20
CA LEU A 388 -21.27 -4.64 6.15
C LEU A 388 -22.09 -4.62 4.86
N ALA A 389 -23.31 -4.11 4.92
CA ALA A 389 -24.07 -3.80 3.71
C ALA A 389 -23.45 -2.60 2.99
N ARG A 390 -23.55 -2.59 1.65
CA ARG A 390 -23.05 -1.45 0.87
C ARG A 390 -23.86 -0.18 1.13
N TYR A 391 -25.15 -0.30 1.43
CA TYR A 391 -26.01 0.83 1.79
C TYR A 391 -26.86 0.51 3.02
N TYR A 392 -27.02 1.53 3.87
CA TYR A 392 -27.98 1.55 4.96
C TYR A 392 -28.99 2.66 4.69
N GLU A 393 -30.27 2.30 4.78
CA GLU A 393 -31.39 3.21 4.58
C GLU A 393 -31.29 4.42 5.50
N LEU A 394 -31.50 5.61 4.94
CA LEU A 394 -31.41 6.87 5.65
C LEU A 394 -32.37 6.89 6.86
N LYS A 395 -31.84 7.31 8.02
CA LYS A 395 -32.49 7.41 9.35
C LYS A 395 -32.80 6.07 10.02
N THR A 396 -33.21 5.03 9.30
CA THR A 396 -33.62 3.75 9.92
C THR A 396 -32.45 2.82 10.21
N ASN A 397 -31.32 3.04 9.51
CA ASN A 397 -30.14 2.19 9.56
C ASN A 397 -30.37 0.72 9.16
N ARG A 398 -31.46 0.43 8.43
CA ARG A 398 -31.71 -0.91 7.90
C ARG A 398 -30.82 -1.14 6.68
N PRO A 399 -30.18 -2.33 6.53
CA PRO A 399 -29.52 -2.69 5.28
C PRO A 399 -30.46 -2.47 4.09
N LEU A 400 -29.94 -1.85 3.04
CA LEU A 400 -30.69 -1.47 1.85
C LEU A 400 -30.02 -2.05 0.61
N TYR A 401 -30.82 -2.75 -0.19
CA TYR A 401 -30.37 -3.42 -1.40
C TYR A 401 -31.32 -3.15 -2.57
N MET A 402 -31.04 -3.81 -3.70
CA MET A 402 -31.95 -3.86 -4.84
C MET A 402 -32.26 -5.30 -5.21
N THR A 403 -33.49 -5.53 -5.67
CA THR A 403 -33.81 -6.65 -6.55
C THR A 403 -33.77 -6.19 -8.01
N ARG A 404 -33.59 -7.12 -8.95
CA ARG A 404 -33.62 -6.84 -10.39
C ARG A 404 -34.55 -7.80 -11.10
N ARG A 405 -35.46 -7.26 -11.93
CA ARG A 405 -36.28 -8.03 -12.88
C ARG A 405 -36.13 -7.40 -14.27
N GLY A 406 -35.45 -8.10 -15.18
CA GLY A 406 -35.05 -7.50 -16.46
C GLY A 406 -34.15 -6.29 -16.22
N ASP A 407 -34.51 -5.11 -16.74
CA ASP A 407 -33.76 -3.87 -16.50
C ASP A 407 -34.29 -2.98 -15.39
N THR A 408 -35.36 -3.42 -14.73
CA THR A 408 -35.97 -2.71 -13.61
C THR A 408 -35.34 -3.13 -12.29
N TYR A 409 -34.96 -2.13 -11.48
CA TYR A 409 -34.45 -2.31 -10.13
C TYR A 409 -35.50 -1.80 -9.13
N SER A 410 -35.58 -2.45 -7.97
CA SER A 410 -36.51 -2.07 -6.91
C SER A 410 -35.85 -2.23 -5.55
N LEU A 411 -36.06 -1.24 -4.67
CA LEU A 411 -35.53 -1.23 -3.31
C LEU A 411 -36.02 -2.45 -2.54
N THR A 412 -35.14 -3.06 -1.76
CA THR A 412 -35.47 -4.17 -0.87
C THR A 412 -34.59 -4.14 0.38
N HIS A 413 -35.06 -4.76 1.46
CA HIS A 413 -34.26 -5.10 2.63
C HIS A 413 -33.92 -6.60 2.69
N ASP A 414 -34.41 -7.37 1.73
CA ASP A 414 -34.15 -8.80 1.57
C ASP A 414 -32.93 -9.01 0.68
N ASP A 415 -31.97 -9.77 1.18
CA ASP A 415 -30.70 -10.10 0.51
C ASP A 415 -30.68 -11.50 -0.12
N SER A 416 -31.81 -12.20 -0.16
CA SER A 416 -31.93 -13.55 -0.73
C SER A 416 -31.80 -13.60 -2.25
N ASN A 417 -32.08 -12.49 -2.95
CA ASN A 417 -32.08 -12.41 -4.42
C ASN A 417 -31.44 -11.11 -4.94
N LEU A 418 -30.16 -10.95 -4.65
CA LEU A 418 -29.40 -9.77 -5.03
C LEU A 418 -28.80 -9.90 -6.45
N PRO A 419 -28.77 -8.82 -7.24
CA PRO A 419 -28.14 -8.82 -8.56
C PRO A 419 -26.64 -9.15 -8.47
N SER A 420 -26.24 -10.25 -9.10
CA SER A 420 -24.87 -10.81 -9.03
C SER A 420 -23.76 -9.95 -9.65
N HIS A 421 -24.13 -8.98 -10.49
CA HIS A 421 -23.17 -8.08 -11.13
C HIS A 421 -22.69 -6.95 -10.21
N TYR A 422 -23.14 -6.89 -8.96
CA TYR A 422 -22.80 -5.83 -8.02
C TYR A 422 -22.43 -6.38 -6.64
N GLY A 423 -21.42 -5.78 -6.00
CA GLY A 423 -21.03 -6.11 -4.63
C GLY A 423 -21.96 -5.41 -3.63
N TRP A 424 -22.84 -6.17 -2.97
CA TRP A 424 -23.83 -5.63 -2.03
C TRP A 424 -23.41 -5.68 -0.57
N LYS A 425 -22.37 -6.47 -0.27
CA LYS A 425 -21.80 -6.64 1.07
C LYS A 425 -20.29 -6.60 0.96
N THR A 426 -19.64 -5.89 1.87
CA THR A 426 -18.18 -5.77 1.95
C THR A 426 -17.64 -6.42 3.22
N ALA A 427 -16.37 -6.78 3.21
CA ALA A 427 -15.69 -7.24 4.40
C ALA A 427 -15.59 -6.10 5.44
N SER A 428 -15.73 -6.46 6.71
CA SER A 428 -15.52 -5.53 7.81
C SER A 428 -14.04 -5.44 8.17
N ARG A 429 -13.52 -4.21 8.26
CA ARG A 429 -12.18 -3.84 8.73
C ARG A 429 -12.23 -3.11 10.07
N ILE A 430 -13.36 -3.17 10.79
CA ILE A 430 -13.61 -2.37 12.00
C ILE A 430 -12.47 -2.53 13.03
N ASP A 431 -12.06 -3.76 13.33
CA ASP A 431 -11.01 -4.03 14.33
C ASP A 431 -9.67 -3.42 13.92
N LEU A 432 -9.28 -3.62 12.65
CA LEU A 432 -8.08 -3.03 12.07
C LEU A 432 -8.11 -1.50 12.18
N LEU A 433 -9.22 -0.87 11.82
CA LEU A 433 -9.39 0.59 11.86
C LEU A 433 -9.40 1.12 13.30
N ARG A 434 -10.02 0.39 14.24
CA ARG A 434 -10.03 0.75 15.66
C ARG A 434 -8.61 0.69 16.23
N ASP A 435 -7.82 -0.30 15.85
CA ASP A 435 -6.42 -0.42 16.28
C ASP A 435 -5.50 0.62 15.62
N GLN A 436 -5.74 0.97 14.36
CA GLN A 436 -5.09 2.13 13.74
C GLN A 436 -5.44 3.42 14.49
N TYR A 437 -6.72 3.69 14.73
CA TYR A 437 -7.19 4.87 15.48
C TYR A 437 -6.57 4.97 16.88
N LYS A 438 -6.50 3.87 17.65
CA LYS A 438 -5.83 3.84 18.96
C LYS A 438 -4.36 4.26 18.85
N ARG A 439 -3.64 3.76 17.84
CA ARG A 439 -2.23 4.14 17.60
C ARG A 439 -2.08 5.64 17.28
N HIS A 440 -2.97 6.20 16.48
CA HIS A 440 -2.95 7.64 16.13
C HIS A 440 -3.41 8.55 17.27
N SER A 441 -4.32 8.09 18.13
CA SER A 441 -4.88 8.91 19.21
C SER A 441 -3.98 9.00 20.44
N ALA A 442 -3.06 8.05 20.64
CA ALA A 442 -2.10 8.01 21.74
C ALA A 442 -1.20 9.26 21.82
N ALA A 443 -0.97 9.78 23.04
CA ALA A 443 -0.16 10.97 23.27
C ALA A 443 1.31 10.73 22.88
N GLY A 444 1.90 11.65 22.11
CA GLY A 444 3.30 11.55 21.67
C GLY A 444 3.55 10.53 20.54
N ALA A 445 2.51 9.90 19.99
CA ALA A 445 2.65 8.95 18.89
C ALA A 445 3.04 9.65 17.58
N SER A 446 4.30 9.48 17.15
CA SER A 446 4.69 9.69 15.75
C SER A 446 4.32 8.44 14.97
N VAL A 447 3.11 8.40 14.41
CA VAL A 447 2.73 7.29 13.53
C VAL A 447 3.25 7.59 12.14
N ALA A 448 4.35 6.95 11.75
CA ALA A 448 4.78 6.94 10.35
C ALA A 448 3.77 6.11 9.53
N MET A 449 3.58 6.47 8.26
CA MET A 449 2.87 5.61 7.32
C MET A 449 3.50 4.21 7.33
N THR A 450 2.68 3.17 7.38
CA THR A 450 3.14 1.78 7.31
C THR A 450 3.88 1.56 6.00
N LYS A 451 5.18 1.24 6.07
CA LYS A 451 5.95 0.78 4.91
C LYS A 451 5.50 -0.63 4.53
N GLU A 452 5.49 -0.96 3.23
CA GLU A 452 5.32 -2.34 2.78
C GLU A 452 6.39 -3.21 3.45
N GLY A 453 5.96 -4.29 4.11
CA GLY A 453 6.87 -5.23 4.74
C GLY A 453 7.80 -5.87 3.72
N ILE A 454 9.05 -6.15 4.12
CA ILE A 454 9.97 -6.95 3.30
C ILE A 454 9.35 -8.36 3.19
N PRO A 455 9.18 -8.92 1.98
CA PRO A 455 8.66 -10.27 1.82
C PRO A 455 9.50 -11.30 2.57
N THR A 456 8.88 -12.34 3.10
CA THR A 456 9.62 -13.46 3.71
C THR A 456 10.35 -14.26 2.63
N ARG A 457 11.33 -15.07 3.05
CA ARG A 457 12.08 -15.94 2.14
C ARG A 457 11.15 -16.89 1.38
N GLU A 458 10.18 -17.48 2.07
CA GLU A 458 9.21 -18.42 1.49
C GLU A 458 8.32 -17.72 0.44
N GLU A 459 7.95 -16.46 0.68
CA GLU A 459 7.20 -15.66 -0.28
C GLU A 459 8.03 -15.34 -1.52
N LEU A 460 9.33 -15.09 -1.37
CA LEU A 460 10.24 -14.82 -2.49
C LEU A 460 10.47 -16.09 -3.32
N GLU A 461 10.81 -17.20 -2.69
CA GLU A 461 10.99 -18.49 -3.34
C GLU A 461 9.72 -18.88 -4.12
N SER A 462 8.54 -18.68 -3.53
CA SER A 462 7.27 -18.92 -4.23
C SER A 462 7.09 -18.05 -5.47
N ILE A 463 7.49 -16.77 -5.43
CA ILE A 463 7.43 -15.87 -6.61
C ILE A 463 8.43 -16.31 -7.69
N LEU A 464 9.63 -16.75 -7.30
CA LEU A 464 10.67 -17.20 -8.21
C LEU A 464 10.28 -18.51 -8.90
N ASP A 465 9.77 -19.48 -8.14
CA ASP A 465 9.35 -20.80 -8.65
C ASP A 465 8.17 -20.73 -9.63
N GLN A 466 7.34 -19.69 -9.51
CA GLN A 466 6.21 -19.46 -10.42
C GLN A 466 6.60 -18.79 -11.74
N LEU A 467 7.85 -18.33 -11.89
CA LEU A 467 8.32 -17.71 -13.12
C LEU A 467 8.66 -18.79 -14.14
N ASP A 468 7.93 -18.83 -15.25
CA ASP A 468 8.17 -19.84 -16.28
C ASP A 468 9.48 -19.61 -17.07
N ASP A 469 9.79 -20.52 -17.98
CA ASP A 469 10.97 -20.50 -18.84
C ASP A 469 11.04 -19.24 -19.74
N GLN A 470 9.88 -18.70 -20.12
CA GLN A 470 9.76 -17.46 -20.90
C GLN A 470 9.84 -16.20 -20.04
N GLY A 471 9.93 -16.33 -18.72
CA GLY A 471 9.95 -15.18 -17.80
C GLY A 471 8.54 -14.63 -17.56
N ARG A 472 7.54 -15.47 -17.35
CA ARG A 472 6.16 -15.03 -17.11
C ARG A 472 5.62 -15.62 -15.82
N TRP A 473 4.87 -14.82 -15.09
CA TRP A 473 3.97 -15.32 -14.05
C TRP A 473 2.59 -15.56 -14.67
N VAL A 474 2.30 -16.83 -14.95
CA VAL A 474 1.06 -17.26 -15.59
C VAL A 474 0.01 -17.57 -14.54
N SER A 475 -1.17 -16.98 -14.69
CA SER A 475 -2.35 -17.28 -13.89
C SER A 475 -3.26 -18.27 -14.62
N VAL A 476 -4.07 -19.02 -13.87
CA VAL A 476 -5.09 -19.92 -14.41
C VAL A 476 -6.45 -19.43 -13.97
N TYR A 477 -7.35 -19.21 -14.92
CA TYR A 477 -8.67 -18.66 -14.62
C TYR A 477 -9.56 -19.71 -13.93
N GLY A 478 -9.98 -19.45 -12.70
CA GLY A 478 -10.78 -20.39 -11.89
C GLY A 478 -12.29 -20.26 -12.09
N GLY A 479 -12.76 -19.29 -12.89
CA GLY A 479 -14.19 -18.97 -13.04
C GLY A 479 -14.68 -17.85 -12.12
N GLU A 480 -13.78 -17.27 -11.31
CA GLU A 480 -14.03 -16.10 -10.49
C GLU A 480 -14.35 -14.84 -11.33
N ARG A 481 -14.89 -13.80 -10.71
CA ARG A 481 -15.07 -12.53 -11.43
C ARG A 481 -13.74 -11.79 -11.51
N LEU A 482 -13.20 -11.63 -12.72
CA LEU A 482 -12.04 -10.80 -12.97
C LEU A 482 -12.39 -9.31 -13.07
N ILE A 483 -11.41 -8.47 -12.74
CA ILE A 483 -11.47 -7.02 -12.96
C ILE A 483 -11.67 -6.77 -14.47
N GLY A 484 -12.52 -5.80 -14.80
CA GLY A 484 -12.89 -5.53 -16.20
C GLY A 484 -13.76 -6.61 -16.86
N GLN A 485 -14.17 -7.65 -16.11
CA GLN A 485 -15.08 -8.71 -16.55
C GLN A 485 -14.59 -9.44 -17.81
N ALA A 486 -13.28 -9.74 -17.85
CA ALA A 486 -12.71 -10.56 -18.91
C ALA A 486 -13.45 -11.89 -19.04
N LYS A 487 -13.80 -12.26 -20.27
CA LYS A 487 -14.53 -13.51 -20.56
C LYS A 487 -13.53 -14.55 -21.04
N MET A 488 -13.22 -15.49 -20.17
CA MET A 488 -12.32 -16.61 -20.43
C MET A 488 -13.02 -17.93 -20.07
N THR A 489 -12.55 -19.05 -20.63
CA THR A 489 -13.02 -20.38 -20.22
C THR A 489 -12.28 -20.79 -18.93
N PRO A 490 -12.95 -21.30 -17.89
CA PRO A 490 -12.26 -21.83 -16.71
C PRO A 490 -11.16 -22.84 -17.08
N GLY A 491 -10.02 -22.75 -16.41
CA GLY A 491 -8.80 -23.49 -16.75
C GLY A 491 -7.91 -22.82 -17.80
N SER A 492 -8.35 -21.72 -18.43
CA SER A 492 -7.51 -21.01 -19.41
C SER A 492 -6.32 -20.33 -18.72
N PRO A 493 -5.09 -20.51 -19.22
CA PRO A 493 -3.95 -19.76 -18.74
C PRO A 493 -3.97 -18.33 -19.32
N TYR A 494 -3.55 -17.35 -18.51
CA TYR A 494 -3.53 -15.94 -18.90
C TYR A 494 -2.44 -15.17 -18.16
N LEU A 495 -2.07 -14.01 -18.70
CA LEU A 495 -1.22 -13.04 -18.01
C LEU A 495 -2.09 -11.97 -17.37
N ALA A 496 -1.71 -11.53 -16.17
CA ALA A 496 -2.38 -10.45 -15.46
C ALA A 496 -1.37 -9.37 -15.06
N SER A 497 -1.65 -8.13 -15.47
CA SER A 497 -0.80 -6.98 -15.11
C SER A 497 -0.74 -6.75 -13.60
N ALA A 498 -1.80 -7.09 -12.87
CA ALA A 498 -1.80 -7.08 -11.40
C ALA A 498 -0.75 -8.03 -10.81
N VAL A 499 -0.71 -9.28 -11.28
CA VAL A 499 0.23 -10.31 -10.79
C VAL A 499 1.66 -9.94 -11.15
N PHE A 500 1.90 -9.50 -12.39
CA PHE A 500 3.20 -9.00 -12.81
C PHE A 500 3.68 -7.85 -11.93
N SER A 501 2.84 -6.83 -11.75
CA SER A 501 3.21 -5.62 -11.01
C SER A 501 3.45 -5.93 -9.53
N GLN A 502 2.62 -6.80 -8.94
CA GLN A 502 2.77 -7.23 -7.56
C GLN A 502 4.09 -7.99 -7.36
N ASN A 503 4.35 -9.02 -8.16
CA ASN A 503 5.56 -9.84 -8.03
C ASN A 503 6.83 -9.03 -8.29
N LEU A 504 6.86 -8.22 -9.36
CA LEU A 504 7.99 -7.34 -9.65
C LEU A 504 8.24 -6.35 -8.51
N SER A 505 7.18 -5.74 -7.95
CA SER A 505 7.30 -4.81 -6.83
C SER A 505 7.81 -5.48 -5.56
N ARG A 506 7.37 -6.72 -5.27
CA ARG A 506 7.82 -7.47 -4.09
C ARG A 506 9.28 -7.86 -4.19
N LEU A 507 9.71 -8.38 -5.34
CA LEU A 507 11.13 -8.67 -5.60
C LEU A 507 11.97 -7.40 -5.50
N ALA A 508 11.50 -6.29 -6.08
CA ALA A 508 12.19 -5.00 -5.97
C ALA A 508 12.30 -4.52 -4.52
N ASN A 509 11.22 -4.65 -3.73
CA ASN A 509 11.25 -4.28 -2.31
C ASN A 509 12.26 -5.12 -1.51
N TYR A 510 12.38 -6.42 -1.82
CA TYR A 510 13.41 -7.27 -1.23
C TYR A 510 14.82 -6.81 -1.63
N VAL A 511 15.09 -6.69 -2.92
CA VAL A 511 16.42 -6.29 -3.44
C VAL A 511 16.86 -4.94 -2.88
N LEU A 512 15.95 -3.98 -2.76
CA LEU A 512 16.22 -2.65 -2.21
C LEU A 512 16.56 -2.66 -0.70
N ASN A 513 16.04 -3.62 0.06
CA ASN A 513 16.13 -3.60 1.53
C ASN A 513 16.95 -4.74 2.15
N VAL A 514 17.30 -5.79 1.41
CA VAL A 514 18.12 -6.89 1.94
C VAL A 514 19.50 -6.41 2.39
N GLU A 515 20.14 -5.51 1.64
CA GLU A 515 21.42 -4.91 2.06
C GLU A 515 21.28 -3.97 3.26
N ARG A 516 20.11 -3.32 3.42
CA ARG A 516 19.83 -2.47 4.58
C ARG A 516 19.59 -3.30 5.84
N ALA A 517 19.01 -4.49 5.72
CA ALA A 517 18.82 -5.41 6.82
C ALA A 517 20.16 -6.00 7.30
N ASP A 518 21.02 -6.39 6.37
CA ASP A 518 22.39 -6.84 6.67
C ASP A 518 23.24 -5.73 7.28
N SER A 519 23.09 -4.48 6.81
CA SER A 519 23.80 -3.33 7.41
C SER A 519 23.27 -2.92 8.79
N THR A 520 21.97 -3.10 9.08
CA THR A 520 21.43 -2.90 10.43
C THR A 520 21.93 -3.92 11.45
N SER A 521 22.38 -5.11 11.01
CA SER A 521 23.08 -6.07 11.89
C SER A 521 24.46 -5.59 12.36
N GLN A 522 25.01 -4.54 11.73
CA GLN A 522 26.28 -3.91 12.12
C GLN A 522 26.10 -2.64 12.97
N SER A 523 24.87 -2.20 13.22
CA SER A 523 24.61 -1.06 14.11
C SER A 523 24.91 -1.44 15.56
N ARG A 524 25.68 -0.61 16.25
CA ARG A 524 25.97 -0.78 17.69
C ARG A 524 25.96 0.55 18.41
N THR A 525 25.95 0.47 19.74
CA THR A 525 26.07 1.66 20.59
C THR A 525 27.53 2.08 20.73
N TRP A 526 27.84 3.27 20.22
CA TRP A 526 29.12 3.98 20.39
C TRP A 526 28.99 4.93 21.57
N HIS A 527 30.05 5.04 22.36
CA HIS A 527 30.11 5.87 23.54
C HIS A 527 31.20 6.92 23.36
N ASP A 528 30.92 8.12 23.87
CA ASP A 528 31.96 9.13 24.02
C ASP A 528 32.95 8.73 25.14
N ARG A 529 34.11 9.38 25.17
CA ARG A 529 35.17 9.11 26.14
C ARG A 529 34.73 9.28 27.60
N THR A 530 33.73 10.12 27.86
CA THR A 530 33.19 10.32 29.21
C THR A 530 32.10 9.31 29.59
N GLY A 531 31.58 8.55 28.62
CA GLY A 531 30.45 7.62 28.79
C GLY A 531 29.10 8.29 29.04
N LYS A 532 29.04 9.63 28.95
CA LYS A 532 27.84 10.43 29.20
C LYS A 532 26.92 10.49 27.98
N PHE A 533 27.48 10.32 26.79
CA PHE A 533 26.78 10.37 25.52
C PHE A 533 27.00 9.05 24.78
N SER A 534 25.92 8.52 24.24
CA SER A 534 25.95 7.35 23.38
C SER A 534 25.12 7.56 22.14
N ILE A 535 25.51 6.88 21.07
CA ILE A 535 24.81 6.90 19.80
C ILE A 535 24.75 5.50 19.23
N GLU A 536 23.55 5.06 18.89
CA GLU A 536 23.36 3.83 18.13
C GLU A 536 23.56 4.15 16.65
N ALA A 537 24.61 3.56 16.06
CA ALA A 537 25.00 3.82 14.70
C ALA A 537 25.86 2.68 14.11
N GLU A 538 25.86 2.60 12.79
CA GLU A 538 26.72 1.74 11.97
C GLU A 538 28.04 2.47 11.65
N LEU A 539 29.18 1.79 11.73
CA LEU A 539 30.45 2.34 11.27
C LEU A 539 30.52 2.31 9.73
N ILE A 540 30.56 3.48 9.09
CA ILE A 540 30.72 3.57 7.63
C ILE A 540 32.19 3.49 7.23
N GLN A 541 33.04 4.30 7.87
CA GLN A 541 34.41 4.51 7.42
C GLN A 541 35.27 5.04 8.57
N VAL A 542 36.53 4.62 8.61
CA VAL A 542 37.58 5.25 9.44
C VAL A 542 38.64 5.83 8.50
N GLN A 543 38.89 7.14 8.58
CA GLN A 543 39.92 7.80 7.78
C GLN A 543 40.44 9.02 8.56
N ASP A 544 41.75 9.29 8.50
CA ASP A 544 42.39 10.48 9.06
C ASP A 544 42.01 10.78 10.54
N ALA A 545 42.06 9.74 11.39
CA ALA A 545 41.69 9.78 12.81
C ALA A 545 40.21 10.14 13.10
N ILE A 546 39.33 9.98 12.11
CA ILE A 546 37.91 10.26 12.19
C ILE A 546 37.10 9.00 11.87
N ALA A 547 36.07 8.73 12.67
CA ALA A 547 35.06 7.71 12.40
C ALA A 547 33.78 8.36 11.86
N LYS A 548 33.31 7.88 10.70
CA LYS A 548 31.98 8.22 10.15
C LYS A 548 30.99 7.15 10.58
N LEU A 549 29.96 7.57 11.30
CA LEU A 549 28.91 6.72 11.86
C LEU A 549 27.57 7.07 11.24
N ARG A 550 26.77 6.10 10.81
CA ARG A 550 25.43 6.31 10.26
C ARG A 550 24.36 5.82 11.23
N ARG A 551 23.47 6.73 11.59
CA ARG A 551 22.34 6.46 12.48
C ARG A 551 21.20 5.77 11.71
N ALA A 552 20.26 5.17 12.46
CA ALA A 552 19.06 4.54 11.91
C ALA A 552 18.16 5.49 11.08
N ASP A 553 18.24 6.80 11.31
CA ASP A 553 17.52 7.83 10.52
C ASP A 553 18.25 8.20 9.21
N GLY A 554 19.37 7.54 8.89
CA GLY A 554 20.18 7.76 7.70
C GLY A 554 21.19 8.91 7.82
N LYS A 555 21.19 9.68 8.93
CA LYS A 555 22.16 10.77 9.11
C LYS A 555 23.54 10.23 9.42
N ILE A 556 24.54 10.83 8.78
CA ILE A 556 25.95 10.55 9.03
C ILE A 556 26.47 11.54 10.09
N VAL A 557 27.04 11.00 11.15
CA VAL A 557 27.74 11.72 12.22
C VAL A 557 29.23 11.43 12.09
N THR A 558 30.04 12.46 12.26
CA THR A 558 31.49 12.36 12.16
C THR A 558 32.07 12.58 13.54
N VAL A 559 32.84 11.62 14.06
CA VAL A 559 33.37 11.64 15.43
C VAL A 559 34.88 11.44 15.39
N PRO A 560 35.68 12.36 15.97
CA PRO A 560 37.10 12.11 16.18
C PRO A 560 37.33 10.87 17.04
N ILE A 561 38.24 9.99 16.63
CA ILE A 561 38.44 8.69 17.32
C ILE A 561 38.84 8.88 18.78
N ASP A 562 39.60 9.94 19.10
CA ASP A 562 40.05 10.26 20.46
C ASP A 562 38.92 10.75 21.40
N GLN A 563 37.75 11.06 20.83
CA GLN A 563 36.53 11.39 21.57
C GLN A 563 35.64 10.18 21.82
N LEU A 564 35.93 9.02 21.23
CA LEU A 564 35.25 7.76 21.52
C LEU A 564 35.82 7.10 22.77
N SER A 565 35.02 6.23 23.41
CA SER A 565 35.47 5.42 24.55
C SER A 565 36.65 4.53 24.19
N ASP A 566 37.48 4.18 25.17
CA ASP A 566 38.65 3.31 24.93
C ASP A 566 38.25 1.95 24.34
N ALA A 567 37.08 1.43 24.74
CA ALA A 567 36.51 0.20 24.18
C ALA A 567 36.15 0.36 22.69
N ASP A 568 35.55 1.48 22.33
CA ASP A 568 35.18 1.76 20.93
C ASP A 568 36.41 2.03 20.06
N GLN A 569 37.43 2.69 20.60
CA GLN A 569 38.71 2.87 19.91
C GLN A 569 39.42 1.53 19.63
N GLN A 570 39.32 0.56 20.53
CA GLN A 570 39.88 -0.78 20.31
C GLN A 570 39.16 -1.52 19.17
N ILE A 571 37.85 -1.35 19.06
CA ILE A 571 37.04 -1.96 17.99
C ILE A 571 37.43 -1.37 16.63
N LEU A 572 37.61 -0.04 16.54
CA LEU A 572 38.08 0.59 15.31
C LEU A 572 39.48 0.12 14.87
N LYS A 573 40.36 -0.19 15.83
CA LYS A 573 41.68 -0.75 15.57
C LYS A 573 41.62 -2.19 15.05
N SER A 574 40.70 -3.02 15.56
CA SER A 574 40.51 -4.38 15.04
C SER A 574 39.89 -4.38 13.64
N THR A 575 38.92 -3.50 13.37
CA THR A 575 38.25 -3.42 12.06
C THR A 575 39.19 -2.90 10.95
N SER A 576 40.15 -2.05 11.27
CA SER A 576 41.15 -1.56 10.31
C SER A 576 42.24 -2.61 9.98
N ALA A 577 42.44 -3.61 10.83
CA ALA A 577 43.42 -4.68 10.61
C ALA A 577 42.92 -5.78 9.66
N ASP A 578 41.60 -6.02 9.62
CA ASP A 578 40.98 -6.98 8.71
C ASP A 578 40.80 -6.43 7.29
N ALA A 579 40.81 -5.11 7.09
CA ALA A 579 40.73 -4.47 5.76
C ALA A 579 42.08 -4.45 5.00
N HIS A 580 43.16 -4.92 5.63
CA HIS A 580 44.51 -5.03 5.05
C HIS A 580 45.03 -6.47 4.94
N ARG A 581 44.16 -7.46 5.17
CA ARG A 581 44.33 -8.85 4.72
C ARG A 581 43.41 -9.11 3.55
#